data_AF-A0A2J8DXD3-F1
#
_entry.id   AF-A0A2J8DXD3-F1
#
_cell.length_a   1.000
_cell.length_b   1.000
_cell.length_c   1.000
_cell.angle_alpha   90.00
_cell.angle_beta   90.00
_cell.angle_gamma   90.00
#
_symmetry.space_group_name_H-M   'P 1'
#
loop_
_entity.id
_entity.type
_entity.pdbx_description
1 polymer ?
#
loop_
_entity_poly.entity_id
_entity_poly.type
_entity_poly.pdbx_seq_one_letter_code
_entity_poly.pdbx_strand_id
1 'polypeptide(L)'
;MSIPMNRLGGRAFAHTDNDDDETEREYDRLRDLARAEAEKRGSCFDRSKEAYRNGDGAAAKELSNQGKHHDAQVDAYNQQASDFIFRANNAPGRIDEDEIDLHGQFVEEAERILEMRMRADRDRGQSHVYAIVGKGHHSERGIQKLKPAVEKLCREMGLNYATDEHNTGRILINLQGGEAVLPPQGGKHHGQQQQGHHQQQQQQHGGYSGHGQQQHGGHQQQQQHQQGYNQGQQQHQGQQQAQQQQDEGADLLVKLMRKMEKHCCMIM
;
A
#
# COMPACT_ATOMS: atom_id res chain seq x y z
N MET A 1 25.51 -24.11 -4.19
CA MET A 1 25.57 -22.72 -4.68
C MET A 1 24.28 -22.04 -4.25
N SER A 2 24.30 -21.35 -3.10
CA SER A 2 23.15 -20.63 -2.54
C SER A 2 22.82 -19.45 -3.44
N ILE A 3 21.61 -19.43 -3.99
CA ILE A 3 21.09 -18.32 -4.78
C ILE A 3 21.04 -17.09 -3.84
N PRO A 4 21.67 -15.96 -4.20
CA PRO A 4 21.58 -14.76 -3.40
C PRO A 4 20.13 -14.28 -3.41
N MET A 5 19.50 -14.18 -2.23
CA MET A 5 18.21 -13.51 -2.06
C MET A 5 18.40 -12.04 -2.41
N ASN A 6 18.10 -11.69 -3.66
CA ASN A 6 18.07 -10.31 -4.10
C ASN A 6 16.90 -9.63 -3.37
N ARG A 7 17.24 -8.97 -2.27
CA ARG A 7 16.38 -8.11 -1.45
C ARG A 7 15.71 -7.09 -2.37
N LEU A 8 14.45 -7.32 -2.70
CA LEU A 8 13.64 -6.40 -3.49
C LEU A 8 13.21 -5.23 -2.59
N GLY A 9 14.10 -4.25 -2.41
CA GLY A 9 13.75 -2.83 -2.15
C GLY A 9 13.15 -2.43 -0.79
N GLY A 10 13.98 -1.86 0.08
CA GLY A 10 13.65 -0.92 1.19
C GLY A 10 12.75 -1.42 2.35
N ARG A 11 12.89 -0.80 3.53
CA ARG A 11 12.40 -1.26 4.86
C ARG A 11 10.87 -1.28 5.08
N ALA A 12 10.22 -2.43 5.23
CA ALA A 12 8.76 -2.50 5.43
C ALA A 12 8.21 -1.84 6.73
N PHE A 13 9.05 -1.30 7.62
CA PHE A 13 8.64 -0.64 8.87
C PHE A 13 8.88 0.87 8.89
N ALA A 14 8.11 1.57 9.73
CA ALA A 14 8.23 3.00 9.99
C ALA A 14 9.34 3.37 10.99
N HIS A 15 9.84 2.42 11.79
CA HIS A 15 10.81 2.62 12.85
C HIS A 15 12.12 1.86 12.61
N THR A 16 13.15 2.12 13.42
CA THR A 16 14.52 1.64 13.22
C THR A 16 15.05 0.91 14.45
N ASP A 17 14.53 -0.27 14.74
CA ASP A 17 15.05 -1.19 15.76
C ASP A 17 15.48 -2.53 15.13
N ASN A 18 16.32 -3.30 15.84
CA ASN A 18 16.80 -4.61 15.34
C ASN A 18 15.67 -5.66 15.21
N ASP A 19 14.57 -5.51 15.95
CA ASP A 19 13.38 -6.36 15.85
C ASP A 19 12.63 -6.17 14.51
N ASP A 20 12.83 -5.02 13.86
CA ASP A 20 12.23 -4.74 12.55
C ASP A 20 12.85 -5.64 11.46
N ASP A 21 14.11 -6.06 11.59
CA ASP A 21 14.79 -6.91 10.58
C ASP A 21 14.23 -8.35 10.51
N GLU A 22 13.81 -8.94 11.63
CA GLU A 22 13.19 -10.27 11.65
C GLU A 22 11.76 -10.21 11.12
N THR A 23 11.02 -9.18 11.56
CA THR A 23 9.65 -8.91 11.12
C THR A 23 9.62 -8.65 9.60
N GLU A 24 10.63 -7.98 9.04
CA GLU A 24 10.74 -7.70 7.60
C GLU A 24 10.89 -9.00 6.81
N ARG A 25 11.76 -9.89 7.29
CA ARG A 25 12.05 -11.16 6.63
C ARG A 25 10.83 -12.07 6.62
N GLU A 26 10.08 -12.15 7.71
CA GLU A 26 8.89 -12.99 7.74
C GLU A 26 7.77 -12.41 6.87
N TYR A 27 7.57 -11.09 6.88
CA TYR A 27 6.64 -10.42 5.97
C TYR A 27 7.00 -10.70 4.50
N ASP A 28 8.26 -10.49 4.12
CA ASP A 28 8.75 -10.73 2.76
C ASP A 28 8.59 -12.18 2.36
N ARG A 29 8.93 -13.12 3.25
CA ARG A 29 8.74 -14.55 3.03
C ARG A 29 7.28 -14.90 2.76
N LEU A 30 6.33 -14.37 3.54
CA LEU A 30 4.90 -14.63 3.33
C LEU A 30 4.42 -14.06 1.97
N ARG A 31 4.85 -12.86 1.61
CA ARG A 31 4.54 -12.27 0.29
C ARG A 31 5.20 -13.04 -0.86
N ASP A 32 6.40 -13.55 -0.68
CA ASP A 32 7.10 -14.38 -1.65
C ASP A 32 6.40 -15.73 -1.87
N LEU A 33 5.93 -16.36 -0.79
CA LEU A 33 5.10 -17.58 -0.86
C LEU A 33 3.79 -17.32 -1.62
N ALA A 34 3.12 -16.21 -1.36
CA ALA A 34 1.92 -15.82 -2.10
C ALA A 34 2.22 -15.63 -3.61
N ARG A 35 3.35 -14.98 -3.96
CA ARG A 35 3.77 -14.82 -5.35
C ARG A 35 4.07 -16.16 -6.03
N ALA A 36 4.77 -17.06 -5.36
CA ALA A 36 5.06 -18.40 -5.88
C ALA A 36 3.78 -19.22 -6.12
N GLU A 37 2.79 -19.15 -5.24
CA GLU A 37 1.49 -19.78 -5.46
C GLU A 37 0.71 -19.12 -6.60
N ALA A 38 0.82 -17.80 -6.77
CA ALA A 38 0.17 -17.08 -7.87
C ALA A 38 0.73 -17.48 -9.24
N GLU A 39 2.04 -17.74 -9.34
CA GLU A 39 2.68 -18.28 -10.55
C GLU A 39 2.14 -19.68 -10.89
N LYS A 40 2.05 -20.58 -9.89
CA LYS A 40 1.47 -21.93 -10.07
C LYS A 40 0.02 -21.87 -10.50
N ARG A 41 -0.78 -21.00 -9.87
CA ARG A 41 -2.17 -20.71 -10.25
C ARG A 41 -2.27 -20.29 -11.71
N GLY A 42 -1.45 -19.32 -12.13
CA GLY A 42 -1.39 -18.84 -13.50
C GLY A 42 -1.11 -19.97 -14.49
N SER A 43 -0.09 -20.77 -14.22
CA SER A 43 0.26 -21.95 -15.04
C SER A 43 -0.89 -22.96 -15.14
N CYS A 44 -1.57 -23.25 -14.02
CA CYS A 44 -2.71 -24.17 -14.00
C CYS A 44 -3.86 -23.65 -14.87
N PHE A 45 -4.20 -22.37 -14.77
CA PHE A 45 -5.28 -21.79 -15.57
C PHE A 45 -4.91 -21.68 -17.06
N ASP A 46 -3.66 -21.39 -17.40
CA ASP A 46 -3.22 -21.37 -18.80
C ASP A 46 -3.31 -22.75 -19.43
N ARG A 47 -2.82 -23.78 -18.73
CA ARG A 47 -2.92 -25.18 -19.18
C ARG A 47 -4.36 -25.66 -19.22
N SER A 48 -5.21 -25.24 -18.27
CA SER A 48 -6.65 -25.56 -18.26
C SER A 48 -7.36 -25.00 -19.50
N LYS A 49 -7.07 -23.75 -19.87
CA LYS A 49 -7.59 -23.11 -21.10
C LYS A 49 -7.12 -23.85 -22.35
N GLU A 50 -5.87 -24.29 -22.40
CA GLU A 50 -5.33 -25.06 -23.51
C GLU A 50 -6.01 -26.43 -23.64
N ALA A 51 -6.13 -27.19 -22.56
CA ALA A 51 -6.82 -28.48 -22.54
C ALA A 51 -8.27 -28.36 -23.03
N TYR A 52 -8.98 -27.31 -22.59
CA TYR A 52 -10.34 -27.03 -23.05
C TYR A 52 -10.41 -26.77 -24.56
N ARG A 53 -9.48 -25.95 -25.10
CA ARG A 53 -9.40 -25.67 -26.54
C ARG A 53 -9.10 -26.92 -27.36
N ASN A 54 -8.38 -27.88 -26.79
CA ASN A 54 -8.06 -29.16 -27.41
C ASN A 54 -9.18 -30.21 -27.27
N GLY A 55 -10.31 -29.86 -26.63
CA GLY A 55 -11.46 -30.76 -26.42
C GLY A 55 -11.30 -31.72 -25.24
N ASP A 56 -10.23 -31.61 -24.45
CA ASP A 56 -10.03 -32.41 -23.23
C ASP A 56 -10.64 -31.71 -22.01
N GLY A 57 -11.96 -31.84 -21.87
CA GLY A 57 -12.71 -31.25 -20.77
C GLY A 57 -12.36 -31.83 -19.40
N ALA A 58 -11.92 -33.09 -19.33
CA ALA A 58 -11.55 -33.73 -18.07
C ALA A 58 -10.24 -33.14 -17.53
N ALA A 59 -9.20 -33.06 -18.36
CA ALA A 59 -7.94 -32.42 -17.99
C ALA A 59 -8.12 -30.92 -17.70
N ALA A 60 -8.95 -30.22 -18.49
CA ALA A 60 -9.27 -28.83 -18.25
C ALA A 60 -9.89 -28.62 -16.86
N LYS A 61 -10.84 -29.49 -16.45
CA LYS A 61 -11.49 -29.42 -15.15
C LYS A 61 -10.53 -29.68 -14.00
N GLU A 62 -9.67 -30.69 -14.14
CA GLU A 62 -8.66 -31.02 -13.14
C GLU A 62 -7.69 -29.85 -12.91
N LEU A 63 -7.12 -29.31 -13.99
CA LEU A 63 -6.22 -28.15 -13.94
C LEU A 63 -6.91 -26.90 -13.38
N SER A 64 -8.19 -26.70 -13.69
CA SER A 64 -8.97 -25.60 -13.10
C SER A 64 -9.13 -25.77 -11.58
N ASN A 65 -9.39 -26.99 -11.11
CA ASN A 65 -9.49 -27.27 -9.67
C ASN A 65 -8.13 -27.07 -8.97
N GLN A 66 -7.02 -27.50 -9.58
CA GLN A 66 -5.67 -27.24 -9.08
C GLN A 66 -5.37 -25.73 -9.02
N GLY A 67 -5.73 -24.98 -10.06
CA GLY A 67 -5.60 -23.52 -10.07
C GLY A 67 -6.38 -22.85 -8.93
N LYS A 68 -7.61 -23.30 -8.66
CA LYS A 68 -8.40 -22.82 -7.50
C LYS A 68 -7.78 -23.16 -6.15
N HIS A 69 -7.12 -24.31 -6.05
CA HIS A 69 -6.37 -24.65 -4.84
C HIS A 69 -5.21 -23.68 -4.61
N HIS A 70 -4.40 -23.42 -5.64
CA HIS A 70 -3.33 -22.42 -5.56
C HIS A 70 -3.87 -21.00 -5.29
N ASP A 71 -5.01 -20.63 -5.86
CA ASP A 71 -5.69 -19.36 -5.58
C ASP A 71 -6.04 -19.20 -4.10
N ALA A 72 -6.60 -20.24 -3.47
CA ALA A 72 -6.86 -20.23 -2.03
C ALA A 72 -5.57 -20.08 -1.19
N GLN A 73 -4.45 -20.65 -1.64
CA GLN A 73 -3.16 -20.51 -0.96
C GLN A 73 -2.58 -19.10 -1.13
N VAL A 74 -2.76 -18.46 -2.28
CA VAL A 74 -2.40 -17.04 -2.49
C VAL A 74 -3.13 -16.16 -1.48
N ASP A 75 -4.45 -16.34 -1.36
CA ASP A 75 -5.27 -15.58 -0.41
C ASP A 75 -4.81 -15.84 1.04
N ALA A 76 -4.54 -17.10 1.41
CA ALA A 76 -4.10 -17.46 2.74
C ALA A 76 -2.75 -16.82 3.11
N TYR A 77 -1.75 -16.85 2.23
CA TYR A 77 -0.44 -16.25 2.50
C TYR A 77 -0.48 -14.72 2.49
N ASN A 78 -1.26 -14.09 1.61
CA ASN A 78 -1.45 -12.65 1.64
C ASN A 78 -2.16 -12.20 2.92
N GLN A 79 -3.18 -12.92 3.36
CA GLN A 79 -3.87 -12.64 4.63
C GLN A 79 -2.91 -12.78 5.82
N GLN A 80 -2.08 -13.82 5.86
CA GLN A 80 -1.05 -13.97 6.90
C GLN A 80 -0.05 -12.82 6.89
N ALA A 81 0.43 -12.40 5.72
CA ALA A 81 1.35 -11.27 5.58
C ALA A 81 0.71 -9.96 6.08
N SER A 82 -0.54 -9.69 5.66
CA SER A 82 -1.34 -8.54 6.05
C SER A 82 -1.54 -8.47 7.56
N ASP A 83 -1.97 -9.57 8.18
CA ASP A 83 -2.20 -9.65 9.62
C ASP A 83 -0.91 -9.55 10.43
N PHE A 84 0.19 -10.07 9.90
CA PHE A 84 1.49 -10.00 10.55
C PHE A 84 2.02 -8.56 10.59
N ILE A 85 2.10 -7.88 9.45
CA ILE A 85 2.60 -6.50 9.39
C ILE A 85 1.66 -5.52 10.10
N PHE A 86 0.35 -5.72 10.00
CA PHE A 86 -0.62 -4.89 10.73
C PHE A 86 -0.40 -4.97 12.24
N ARG A 87 -0.28 -6.19 12.80
CA ARG A 87 -0.06 -6.37 14.24
C ARG A 87 1.27 -5.79 14.70
N ALA A 88 2.33 -5.94 13.90
CA ALA A 88 3.64 -5.40 14.24
C ALA A 88 3.63 -3.86 14.26
N ASN A 89 3.05 -3.23 13.25
CA ASN A 89 3.02 -1.76 13.15
C ASN A 89 2.07 -1.13 14.19
N ASN A 90 0.97 -1.79 14.50
CA ASN A 90 -0.06 -1.29 15.43
C ASN A 90 0.08 -1.87 16.85
N ALA A 91 1.25 -2.39 17.21
CA ALA A 91 1.49 -2.94 18.54
C ALA A 91 1.38 -1.84 19.63
N PRO A 92 0.94 -2.17 20.85
CA PRO A 92 0.84 -1.20 21.95
C PRO A 92 2.16 -0.45 22.15
N GLY A 93 2.10 0.89 22.17
CA GLY A 93 3.27 1.75 22.34
C GLY A 93 4.03 2.10 21.05
N ARG A 94 3.62 1.56 19.89
CA ARG A 94 4.18 1.95 18.57
C ARG A 94 3.41 3.11 17.92
N ILE A 95 2.11 3.18 18.17
CA ILE A 95 1.20 4.21 17.63
C ILE A 95 0.31 4.78 18.73
N ASP A 96 -0.19 5.99 18.52
CA ASP A 96 -1.18 6.60 19.40
C ASP A 96 -2.56 5.91 19.24
N GLU A 97 -3.45 6.06 20.24
CA GLU A 97 -4.76 5.40 20.23
C GLU A 97 -5.67 5.86 19.08
N ASP A 98 -5.50 7.09 18.61
CA ASP A 98 -6.21 7.70 17.47
C ASP A 98 -5.51 7.44 16.12
N GLU A 99 -4.45 6.62 16.12
CA GLU A 99 -3.71 6.25 14.92
C GLU A 99 -4.02 4.83 14.44
N ILE A 100 -3.79 4.63 13.14
CA ILE A 100 -3.77 3.32 12.49
C ILE A 100 -2.69 3.29 11.42
N ASP A 101 -1.77 2.32 11.53
CA ASP A 101 -0.71 2.12 10.56
C ASP A 101 -1.10 1.06 9.52
N LEU A 102 -1.16 1.51 8.26
CA LEU A 102 -1.51 0.73 7.08
C LEU A 102 -0.30 0.51 6.15
N HIS A 103 0.90 0.91 6.56
CA HIS A 103 2.12 0.67 5.79
C HIS A 103 2.35 -0.84 5.64
N GLY A 104 2.76 -1.25 4.43
CA GLY A 104 2.98 -2.66 4.07
C GLY A 104 1.71 -3.42 3.66
N GLN A 105 0.53 -2.81 3.80
CA GLN A 105 -0.72 -3.37 3.30
C GLN A 105 -0.83 -3.20 1.78
N PHE A 106 -1.50 -4.15 1.12
CA PHE A 106 -2.04 -3.93 -0.23
C PHE A 106 -3.26 -3.02 -0.15
N VAL A 107 -3.65 -2.45 -1.29
CA VAL A 107 -4.71 -1.43 -1.36
C VAL A 107 -6.03 -1.96 -0.78
N GLU A 108 -6.44 -3.15 -1.23
CA GLU A 108 -7.68 -3.79 -0.81
C GLU A 108 -7.67 -4.18 0.68
N GLU A 109 -6.50 -4.59 1.19
CA GLU A 109 -6.29 -4.90 2.60
C GLU A 109 -6.43 -3.64 3.45
N ALA A 110 -5.76 -2.55 3.06
CA ALA A 110 -5.78 -1.27 3.74
C ALA A 110 -7.18 -0.64 3.76
N GLU A 111 -7.89 -0.64 2.63
CA GLU A 111 -9.26 -0.11 2.55
C GLU A 111 -10.19 -0.85 3.51
N ARG A 112 -10.14 -2.19 3.52
CA ARG A 112 -10.95 -3.02 4.42
C ARG A 112 -10.63 -2.75 5.89
N ILE A 113 -9.34 -2.72 6.24
CA ILE A 113 -8.88 -2.49 7.62
C ILE A 113 -9.31 -1.10 8.10
N LEU A 114 -9.10 -0.07 7.27
CA LEU A 114 -9.45 1.31 7.59
C LEU A 114 -10.96 1.49 7.72
N GLU A 115 -11.76 0.91 6.83
CA GLU A 115 -13.23 0.97 6.92
C GLU A 115 -13.73 0.39 8.25
N MET A 116 -13.24 -0.78 8.65
CA MET A 116 -13.60 -1.40 9.93
C MET A 116 -13.19 -0.51 11.11
N ARG A 117 -11.97 0.06 11.06
CA ARG A 117 -11.48 0.98 12.10
C ARG A 117 -12.36 2.22 12.24
N MET A 118 -12.67 2.89 11.13
CA MET A 118 -13.51 4.10 11.14
C MET A 118 -14.91 3.83 11.69
N ARG A 119 -15.51 2.68 11.33
CA ARG A 119 -16.81 2.27 11.89
C ARG A 119 -16.72 2.07 13.41
N ALA A 120 -15.74 1.30 13.86
CA ALA A 120 -15.55 1.04 15.29
C ALA A 120 -15.25 2.31 16.10
N ASP A 121 -14.44 3.23 15.54
CA ASP A 121 -14.12 4.51 16.18
C ASP A 121 -15.34 5.42 16.28
N ARG A 122 -16.14 5.49 15.21
CA ARG A 122 -17.41 6.23 15.24
C ARG A 122 -18.38 5.65 16.28
N ASP A 123 -18.49 4.32 16.37
CA ASP A 123 -19.35 3.65 17.35
C ASP A 123 -18.87 3.91 18.80
N ARG A 124 -17.57 4.15 18.99
CA ARG A 124 -16.96 4.58 20.27
C ARG A 124 -17.07 6.09 20.52
N GLY A 125 -17.63 6.86 19.59
CA GLY A 125 -17.76 8.31 19.71
C GLY A 125 -16.48 9.09 19.44
N GLN A 126 -15.45 8.48 18.84
CA GLN A 126 -14.24 9.17 18.42
C GLN A 126 -14.56 10.16 17.30
N SER A 127 -13.90 11.32 17.33
CA SER A 127 -14.13 12.37 16.34
C SER A 127 -13.28 12.22 15.08
N HIS A 128 -12.14 11.55 15.17
CA HIS A 128 -11.18 11.42 14.10
C HIS A 128 -10.32 10.17 14.22
N VAL A 129 -9.60 9.86 13.14
CA VAL A 129 -8.53 8.87 13.11
C VAL A 129 -7.41 9.35 12.18
N TYR A 130 -6.17 9.06 12.54
CA TYR A 130 -4.98 9.31 11.73
C TYR A 130 -4.54 8.02 11.03
N ALA A 131 -4.66 7.98 9.71
CA ALA A 131 -4.18 6.87 8.88
C ALA A 131 -2.73 7.11 8.43
N ILE A 132 -1.83 6.20 8.78
CA ILE A 132 -0.43 6.19 8.33
C ILE A 132 -0.36 5.28 7.10
N VAL A 133 -0.19 5.88 5.92
CA VAL A 133 -0.16 5.18 4.61
C VAL A 133 1.26 4.99 4.07
N GLY A 134 2.26 5.48 4.80
CA GLY A 134 3.68 5.46 4.41
C GLY A 134 4.00 6.40 3.24
N LYS A 135 5.29 6.65 2.99
CA LYS A 135 5.76 7.58 1.93
C LYS A 135 5.97 6.91 0.57
N GLY A 136 5.63 5.63 0.44
CA GLY A 136 5.73 4.88 -0.81
C GLY A 136 7.09 4.24 -1.10
N HIS A 137 8.12 4.42 -0.27
CA HIS A 137 9.48 3.88 -0.51
C HIS A 137 9.56 2.36 -0.79
N HIS A 138 8.58 1.57 -0.34
CA HIS A 138 8.59 0.08 -0.40
C HIS A 138 7.45 -0.50 -1.22
N SER A 139 6.69 0.37 -1.86
CA SER A 139 5.75 -0.06 -2.88
C SER A 139 6.51 -0.49 -4.13
N GLU A 140 5.89 -1.34 -4.94
CA GLU A 140 6.42 -1.72 -6.24
C GLU A 140 6.74 -0.45 -7.06
N ARG A 141 8.04 -0.21 -7.33
CA ARG A 141 8.59 0.98 -8.02
C ARG A 141 8.49 2.31 -7.26
N GLY A 142 8.26 2.32 -5.96
CA GLY A 142 8.22 3.54 -5.16
C GLY A 142 6.92 4.36 -5.29
N ILE A 143 5.86 3.78 -5.87
CA ILE A 143 4.54 4.39 -6.07
C ILE A 143 3.68 4.32 -4.79
N GLN A 144 3.41 5.46 -4.17
CA GLN A 144 2.49 5.57 -3.03
C GLN A 144 1.02 5.26 -3.45
N LYS A 145 0.65 3.98 -3.51
CA LYS A 145 -0.71 3.52 -3.91
C LYS A 145 -1.75 3.67 -2.80
N LEU A 146 -1.35 3.63 -1.53
CA LEU A 146 -2.28 3.67 -0.40
C LEU A 146 -2.93 5.03 -0.19
N LYS A 147 -2.18 6.13 -0.36
CA LYS A 147 -2.72 7.49 -0.22
C LYS A 147 -3.96 7.72 -1.11
N PRO A 148 -3.89 7.56 -2.46
CA PRO A 148 -5.06 7.81 -3.30
C PRO A 148 -6.23 6.85 -3.01
N ALA A 149 -5.95 5.63 -2.54
CA ALA A 149 -6.98 4.68 -2.13
C ALA A 149 -7.71 5.12 -0.86
N VAL A 150 -6.97 5.52 0.18
CA VAL A 150 -7.56 6.04 1.43
C VAL A 150 -8.38 7.30 1.18
N GLU A 151 -7.87 8.21 0.35
CA GLU A 151 -8.63 9.41 -0.05
C GLU A 151 -9.92 9.05 -0.80
N LYS A 152 -9.88 8.04 -1.68
CA LYS A 152 -11.06 7.53 -2.39
C LYS A 152 -12.08 6.96 -1.40
N LEU A 153 -11.64 6.12 -0.46
CA LEU A 153 -12.51 5.54 0.56
C LEU A 153 -13.20 6.63 1.41
N CYS A 154 -12.46 7.68 1.82
CA CYS A 154 -13.04 8.80 2.55
C CYS A 154 -14.16 9.49 1.75
N ARG A 155 -13.93 9.76 0.45
CA ARG A 155 -14.95 10.34 -0.44
C ARG A 155 -16.18 9.45 -0.57
N GLU A 156 -15.99 8.14 -0.72
CA GLU A 156 -17.07 7.16 -0.83
C GLU A 156 -17.91 7.07 0.46
N MET A 157 -17.29 7.30 1.61
CA MET A 157 -17.97 7.33 2.90
C MET A 157 -18.52 8.72 3.29
N GLY A 158 -18.33 9.74 2.44
CA GLY A 158 -18.77 11.10 2.73
C GLY A 158 -18.01 11.77 3.88
N LEU A 159 -16.75 11.37 4.11
CA LEU A 159 -15.90 11.87 5.18
C LEU A 159 -14.89 12.89 4.63
N ASN A 160 -14.65 13.95 5.40
CA ASN A 160 -13.59 14.91 5.10
C ASN A 160 -12.26 14.40 5.65
N TYR A 161 -11.19 14.71 4.94
CA TYR A 161 -9.83 14.33 5.30
C TYR A 161 -8.84 15.46 5.01
N ALA A 162 -7.72 15.45 5.72
CA ALA A 162 -6.60 16.36 5.49
C ALA A 162 -5.29 15.59 5.55
N THR A 163 -4.38 15.88 4.62
CA THR A 163 -3.01 15.32 4.66
C THR A 163 -2.08 16.36 5.27
N ASP A 164 -1.20 15.94 6.17
CA ASP A 164 -0.13 16.80 6.66
C ASP A 164 0.88 17.09 5.53
N GLU A 165 1.12 18.36 5.24
CA GLU A 165 2.09 18.80 4.22
C GLU A 165 3.53 18.42 4.58
N HIS A 166 3.85 18.31 5.88
CA HIS A 166 5.18 17.95 6.38
C HIS A 166 5.34 16.44 6.54
N ASN A 167 4.22 15.71 6.62
CA ASN A 167 4.17 14.25 6.62
C ASN A 167 3.10 13.72 5.66
N THR A 168 3.45 13.67 4.37
CA THR A 168 2.55 13.22 3.31
C THR A 168 2.10 11.76 3.43
N GLY A 169 2.68 10.99 4.37
CA GLY A 169 2.28 9.64 4.72
C GLY A 169 1.26 9.55 5.85
N ARG A 170 0.76 10.68 6.39
CA ARG A 170 -0.24 10.73 7.47
C ARG A 170 -1.47 11.51 7.02
N ILE A 171 -2.64 10.90 7.15
CA ILE A 171 -3.93 11.46 6.75
C ILE A 171 -4.84 11.52 7.97
N LEU A 172 -5.29 12.72 8.34
CA LEU A 172 -6.35 12.93 9.32
C LEU A 172 -7.69 12.72 8.64
N ILE A 173 -8.55 11.88 9.22
CA ILE A 173 -9.91 11.63 8.75
C ILE A 173 -10.89 12.07 9.84
N ASN A 174 -11.82 12.96 9.50
CA ASN A 174 -12.89 13.36 10.42
C ASN A 174 -14.05 12.36 10.31
N LEU A 175 -14.39 11.71 11.43
CA LEU A 175 -15.43 10.66 11.47
C LEU A 175 -16.85 11.22 11.67
N GLN A 176 -16.99 12.51 11.95
CA GLN A 176 -18.24 13.20 12.23
C GLN A 176 -18.79 13.98 11.03
N GLY A 177 -18.09 13.97 9.88
CA GLY A 177 -18.50 14.68 8.67
C GLY A 177 -18.24 16.20 8.69
N GLY A 178 -17.62 16.71 9.76
CA GLY A 178 -17.12 18.09 9.83
C GLY A 178 -15.81 18.27 9.06
N GLU A 179 -15.28 19.50 9.02
CA GLU A 179 -13.99 19.78 8.39
C GLU A 179 -12.85 18.99 9.06
N ALA A 180 -11.93 18.45 8.28
CA ALA A 180 -10.72 17.81 8.79
C ALA A 180 -9.65 18.88 9.04
N VAL A 181 -9.65 19.46 10.24
CA VAL A 181 -8.68 20.50 10.61
C VAL A 181 -7.51 19.85 11.34
N LEU A 182 -6.33 19.91 10.73
CA LEU A 182 -5.10 19.52 11.40
C LEU A 182 -4.82 20.48 12.57
N PRO A 183 -4.49 19.99 13.78
CA PRO A 183 -4.18 20.87 14.90
C PRO A 183 -2.98 21.76 14.57
N PRO A 184 -3.00 23.05 14.97
CA PRO A 184 -1.87 23.95 14.76
C PRO A 184 -0.64 23.39 15.47
N GLN A 185 0.48 23.36 14.75
CA GLN A 185 1.70 22.69 15.18
C GLN A 185 2.38 23.46 16.33
N GLY A 186 1.97 23.18 17.57
CA GLY A 186 2.76 23.45 18.76
C GLY A 186 3.65 22.24 19.02
N GLY A 187 4.96 22.37 18.80
CA GLY A 187 5.92 21.27 18.72
C GLY A 187 5.79 20.21 19.82
N LYS A 188 5.36 19.00 19.44
CA LYS A 188 5.74 17.78 20.16
C LYS A 188 7.21 17.47 19.84
N HIS A 189 8.12 18.31 20.34
CA HIS A 189 9.49 17.86 20.53
C HIS A 189 9.44 16.72 21.55
N HIS A 190 9.90 15.54 21.14
CA HIS A 190 10.18 14.42 22.02
C HIS A 190 11.20 14.92 23.07
N GLY A 191 10.69 15.36 24.22
CA GLY A 191 11.48 15.87 25.34
C GLY A 191 12.20 14.70 25.98
N GLN A 192 13.39 14.39 25.45
CA GLN A 192 14.38 13.58 26.14
C GLN A 192 14.67 14.30 27.47
N GLN A 193 14.18 13.75 28.57
CA GLN A 193 14.53 14.20 29.91
C GLN A 193 16.03 13.99 30.11
N GLN A 194 16.82 15.05 29.92
CA GLN A 194 18.14 15.16 30.54
C GLN A 194 18.05 16.21 31.65
N GLN A 195 18.30 15.70 32.86
CA GLN A 195 18.41 16.45 34.10
C GLN A 195 19.49 17.53 33.97
N GLY A 196 19.18 18.72 34.49
CA GLY A 196 19.95 19.93 34.24
C GLY A 196 21.21 20.11 35.09
N HIS A 197 22.00 21.09 34.68
CA HIS A 197 22.85 21.90 35.56
C HIS A 197 22.96 23.34 35.03
N HIS A 198 22.87 24.28 35.97
CA HIS A 198 23.11 25.73 35.87
C HIS A 198 24.52 26.07 35.29
N GLN A 199 24.68 27.18 34.55
CA GLN A 199 25.15 28.49 35.06
C GLN A 199 25.55 29.50 33.94
N GLN A 200 25.14 30.77 34.13
CA GLN A 200 25.72 32.08 33.76
C GLN A 200 26.18 32.51 32.34
N GLN A 201 25.56 33.63 31.92
CA GLN A 201 26.11 34.89 31.37
C GLN A 201 27.44 34.88 30.57
N GLN A 202 27.42 35.44 29.35
CA GLN A 202 27.98 36.78 29.04
C GLN A 202 27.70 37.24 27.60
N GLN A 203 27.81 38.56 27.42
CA GLN A 203 27.53 39.38 26.23
C GLN A 203 28.68 39.37 25.20
N GLN A 204 28.41 39.69 23.92
CA GLN A 204 28.96 40.85 23.15
C GLN A 204 29.00 40.67 21.61
N HIS A 205 28.46 41.68 20.93
CA HIS A 205 28.88 42.44 19.73
C HIS A 205 29.33 41.84 18.36
N GLY A 206 28.79 42.48 17.30
CA GLY A 206 29.41 42.74 15.97
C GLY A 206 29.02 41.74 14.88
N GLY A 207 28.42 42.05 13.73
CA GLY A 207 28.47 43.24 12.87
C GLY A 207 29.44 43.00 11.71
N TYR A 208 28.96 42.76 10.48
CA TYR A 208 29.47 43.30 9.21
C TYR A 208 28.73 42.74 7.97
N SER A 209 28.44 43.65 7.04
CA SER A 209 27.98 43.43 5.66
C SER A 209 29.09 42.90 4.74
N GLY A 210 28.73 42.24 3.64
CA GLY A 210 29.64 41.97 2.53
C GLY A 210 28.95 41.46 1.26
N HIS A 211 28.88 42.32 0.24
CA HIS A 211 28.48 42.03 -1.15
C HIS A 211 29.44 41.06 -1.84
N GLY A 212 28.97 40.33 -2.87
CA GLY A 212 29.84 39.52 -3.73
C GLY A 212 29.17 38.88 -4.94
N GLN A 213 29.28 39.57 -6.07
CA GLN A 213 28.82 39.36 -7.44
C GLN A 213 29.33 38.08 -8.18
N GLN A 214 28.53 37.64 -9.18
CA GLN A 214 28.90 37.27 -10.58
C GLN A 214 29.49 35.89 -11.01
N GLN A 215 28.68 35.24 -11.89
CA GLN A 215 28.93 34.84 -13.30
C GLN A 215 29.70 33.55 -13.73
N HIS A 216 29.27 33.11 -14.93
CA HIS A 216 29.76 32.07 -15.87
C HIS A 216 29.25 30.64 -15.63
N GLY A 217 28.79 29.86 -16.62
CA GLY A 217 28.66 30.03 -18.07
C GLY A 217 28.36 28.67 -18.73
N GLY A 218 27.58 28.69 -19.82
CA GLY A 218 27.54 27.76 -20.98
C GLY A 218 27.49 26.23 -20.78
N HIS A 219 26.54 25.55 -21.46
CA HIS A 219 26.82 24.64 -22.58
C HIS A 219 25.54 24.05 -23.19
N GLN A 220 25.67 23.59 -24.42
CA GLN A 220 24.67 23.52 -25.50
C GLN A 220 24.65 22.09 -26.07
N GLN A 221 23.49 21.66 -26.57
CA GLN A 221 23.26 20.69 -27.67
C GLN A 221 23.65 19.19 -27.51
N GLN A 222 22.64 18.31 -27.62
CA GLN A 222 22.39 17.42 -28.78
C GLN A 222 21.41 16.30 -28.39
N GLN A 223 20.28 16.17 -29.11
CA GLN A 223 19.60 14.88 -29.33
C GLN A 223 18.49 15.04 -30.39
N GLN A 224 18.82 14.68 -31.64
CA GLN A 224 17.89 14.30 -32.69
C GLN A 224 18.33 12.92 -33.18
N HIS A 225 17.36 11.99 -33.28
CA HIS A 225 17.31 10.73 -34.06
C HIS A 225 16.77 9.55 -33.25
N GLN A 226 15.43 9.39 -33.23
CA GLN A 226 14.78 8.07 -33.24
C GLN A 226 13.26 8.22 -33.48
N GLN A 227 12.86 8.27 -34.75
CA GLN A 227 11.48 8.04 -35.18
C GLN A 227 11.51 7.06 -36.34
N GLY A 228 11.01 5.83 -36.12
CA GLY A 228 11.00 4.81 -37.18
C GLY A 228 10.43 3.43 -36.79
N TYR A 229 10.19 3.13 -35.51
CA TYR A 229 9.83 1.77 -35.08
C TYR A 229 8.38 1.56 -34.60
N ASN A 230 7.44 2.46 -34.89
CA ASN A 230 6.13 2.45 -34.23
C ASN A 230 4.89 2.24 -35.13
N GLN A 231 4.97 1.42 -36.19
CA GLN A 231 3.80 1.16 -37.05
C GLN A 231 3.36 -0.32 -37.14
N GLY A 232 4.04 -1.24 -36.44
CA GLY A 232 3.70 -2.68 -36.47
C GLY A 232 2.83 -3.21 -35.32
N GLN A 233 2.71 -2.49 -34.20
CA GLN A 233 2.10 -3.03 -32.97
C GLN A 233 0.60 -2.74 -32.79
N GLN A 234 -0.01 -1.88 -33.61
CA GLN A 234 -1.40 -1.46 -33.39
C GLN A 234 -2.49 -2.43 -33.88
N GLN A 235 -2.17 -3.43 -34.72
CA GLN A 235 -3.20 -4.35 -35.22
C GLN A 235 -3.45 -5.60 -34.34
N HIS A 236 -2.53 -5.97 -33.46
CA HIS A 236 -2.72 -7.14 -32.58
C HIS A 236 -3.49 -6.87 -31.28
N GLN A 237 -3.65 -5.59 -30.88
CA GLN A 237 -4.28 -5.24 -29.61
C GLN A 237 -5.82 -5.14 -29.70
N GLY A 238 -6.37 -4.89 -30.90
CA GLY A 238 -7.82 -4.75 -31.10
C GLY A 238 -8.61 -6.07 -30.97
N GLN A 239 -7.99 -7.22 -31.24
CA GLN A 239 -8.66 -8.52 -31.15
C GLN A 239 -8.67 -9.13 -29.74
N GLN A 240 -7.78 -8.70 -28.83
CA GLN A 240 -7.79 -9.18 -27.43
C GLN A 240 -8.82 -8.46 -26.54
N GLN A 241 -9.17 -7.21 -26.84
CA GLN A 241 -10.15 -6.45 -26.04
C GLN A 241 -11.59 -6.93 -26.19
N ALA A 242 -11.95 -7.52 -27.34
CA ALA A 242 -13.33 -8.01 -27.57
C ALA A 242 -13.65 -9.30 -26.80
N GLN A 243 -12.65 -10.11 -26.42
CA GLN A 243 -12.84 -11.34 -25.64
C GLN A 243 -12.84 -11.11 -24.12
N GLN A 244 -12.19 -10.06 -23.61
CA GLN A 244 -12.17 -9.75 -22.17
C GLN A 244 -13.50 -9.19 -21.66
N GLN A 245 -14.31 -8.53 -22.49
CA GLN A 245 -15.59 -7.93 -22.06
C GLN A 245 -16.69 -8.95 -21.76
N GLN A 246 -16.55 -10.22 -22.20
CA GLN A 246 -17.55 -11.25 -21.93
C GLN A 246 -17.29 -12.01 -20.61
N ASP A 247 -16.05 -12.02 -20.09
CA ASP A 247 -15.69 -12.71 -18.83
C ASP A 247 -15.93 -11.84 -17.58
N GLU A 248 -15.83 -10.52 -17.68
CA GLU A 248 -16.07 -9.58 -16.56
C GLU A 248 -17.51 -9.66 -16.02
N GLY A 249 -18.49 -9.92 -16.89
CA GLY A 249 -19.89 -10.05 -16.51
C GLY A 249 -20.18 -11.30 -15.65
N ALA A 250 -19.42 -12.38 -15.86
CA ALA A 250 -19.54 -13.60 -15.08
C ALA A 250 -18.85 -13.47 -13.72
N ASP A 251 -17.70 -12.80 -13.65
CA ASP A 251 -16.97 -12.58 -12.41
C ASP A 251 -17.68 -11.60 -11.46
N LEU A 252 -18.34 -10.56 -12.01
CA LEU A 252 -19.17 -9.66 -11.22
C LEU A 252 -20.38 -10.38 -10.58
N LEU A 253 -20.97 -11.33 -11.31
CA LEU A 253 -22.13 -12.11 -10.85
C LEU A 253 -21.73 -13.11 -9.75
N VAL A 254 -20.54 -13.72 -9.86
CA VAL A 254 -19.96 -14.59 -8.82
C VAL A 254 -19.56 -13.79 -7.58
N LYS A 255 -18.99 -12.59 -7.75
CA LYS A 255 -18.67 -11.67 -6.63
C LYS A 255 -19.93 -11.18 -5.91
N LEU A 256 -21.00 -10.86 -6.64
CA LEU A 256 -22.29 -10.48 -6.06
C LEU A 256 -22.96 -11.64 -5.29
N MET A 257 -22.93 -12.87 -5.84
CA MET A 257 -23.47 -14.06 -5.16
C MET A 257 -22.72 -14.35 -3.84
N ARG A 258 -21.38 -14.29 -3.85
CA ARG A 258 -20.56 -14.46 -2.63
C ARG A 258 -20.80 -13.38 -1.57
N LYS A 259 -21.19 -12.17 -1.98
CA LYS A 259 -21.51 -11.06 -1.07
C LYS A 259 -22.91 -11.22 -0.45
N MET A 260 -23.85 -11.85 -1.16
CA MET A 260 -25.19 -12.15 -0.63
C MET A 260 -25.21 -13.36 0.32
N GLU A 261 -24.40 -14.39 0.08
CA GLU A 261 -24.29 -15.54 0.99
C GLU A 261 -23.75 -15.17 2.38
N LYS A 262 -22.82 -14.20 2.46
CA LYS A 262 -22.27 -13.71 3.74
C LYS A 262 -23.25 -12.89 4.57
N HIS A 263 -24.33 -12.38 3.98
CA HIS A 263 -25.37 -11.63 4.71
C HIS A 263 -26.57 -12.49 5.13
N CYS A 264 -26.70 -13.73 4.66
CA CYS A 264 -27.81 -14.61 5.03
C CYS A 264 -27.58 -15.45 6.30
N CYS A 265 -26.39 -15.39 6.92
CA CYS A 265 -26.05 -16.18 8.13
C CYS A 265 -26.06 -15.38 9.46
N MET A 266 -26.67 -14.19 9.51
CA MET A 266 -26.81 -13.42 10.77
C MET A 266 -28.26 -13.21 11.23
N ILE A 267 -29.21 -14.04 10.77
CA ILE A 267 -30.55 -14.11 11.36
C ILE A 267 -30.91 -15.58 11.55
N MET A 268 -30.41 -16.17 12.64
CA MET A 268 -31.08 -17.22 13.42
C MET A 268 -30.59 -17.12 14.86
#